data_AF-A0A523ACE5-F1
#
_entry.id   AF-A0A523ACE5-F1
#
_cell.length_a   1.000
_cell.length_b   1.000
_cell.length_c   1.000
_cell.angle_alpha   90.00
_cell.angle_beta   90.00
_cell.angle_gamma   90.00
#
_symmetry.space_group_name_H-M   'P 1'
#
loop_
_entity.id
_entity.type
_entity.pdbx_description
1 polymer ?
#
loop_
_entity_poly.entity_id
_entity_poly.type
_entity_poly.pdbx_seq_one_letter_code
_entity_poly.pdbx_strand_id
1 'polypeptide(L)'
;MPYLNYFVYDDTLVIRGDFFGVSTGILGGWKRVCSAFNHTVGIEFYKMDPAEYLRMIARKYGLKKYFGLLTAVPMERLSVNSSGAVTAFVTAGVDNPNMTINIILVLEARVSRAGLLNAIITATEAKSRALLDLGYGFTGTNTDAVVVLSTMKGKFEKFTGPATALGRDIWKCVLAGVRGSIRKD
;
A
#
# COMPACT_ATOMS: atom_id res chain seq x y z
N MET A 1 -3.60 -15.92 -7.40
CA MET A 1 -4.72 -15.03 -7.80
C MET A 1 -4.70 -13.82 -6.88
N PRO A 2 -5.19 -12.65 -7.32
CA PRO A 2 -5.22 -11.47 -6.45
C PRO A 2 -6.19 -11.64 -5.28
N TYR A 3 -5.90 -10.95 -4.18
CA TYR A 3 -6.84 -10.79 -3.07
C TYR A 3 -8.11 -10.13 -3.59
N LEU A 4 -9.27 -10.76 -3.41
CA LEU A 4 -10.50 -10.37 -4.12
C LEU A 4 -11.42 -9.44 -3.32
N ASN A 5 -11.24 -9.32 -2.00
CA ASN A 5 -12.14 -8.52 -1.17
C ASN A 5 -11.73 -7.04 -1.14
N TYR A 6 -11.78 -6.40 -2.30
CA TYR A 6 -11.57 -4.96 -2.46
C TYR A 6 -12.50 -4.41 -3.54
N PHE A 7 -12.68 -3.09 -3.54
CA PHE A 7 -13.35 -2.37 -4.61
C PHE A 7 -12.68 -1.01 -4.81
N VAL A 8 -12.85 -0.45 -6.01
CA VAL A 8 -12.52 0.94 -6.29
C VAL A 8 -13.84 1.65 -6.57
N TYR A 9 -14.08 2.76 -5.90
CA TYR A 9 -15.25 3.60 -6.10
C TYR A 9 -14.84 5.06 -6.03
N ASP A 10 -15.20 5.83 -7.06
CA ASP A 10 -14.66 7.17 -7.31
C ASP A 10 -13.11 7.17 -7.16
N ASP A 11 -12.60 8.11 -6.37
CA ASP A 11 -11.20 8.32 -6.04
C ASP A 11 -10.67 7.41 -4.93
N THR A 12 -11.31 6.28 -4.63
CA THR A 12 -10.96 5.47 -3.45
C THR A 12 -10.88 3.98 -3.72
N LEU A 13 -9.70 3.42 -3.46
CA LEU A 13 -9.53 1.99 -3.24
C LEU A 13 -9.88 1.64 -1.80
N VAL A 14 -10.75 0.65 -1.61
CA VAL A 14 -11.06 0.07 -0.29
C VAL A 14 -10.82 -1.43 -0.31
N ILE A 15 -10.00 -1.91 0.62
CA ILE A 15 -9.70 -3.33 0.86
C ILE A 15 -10.36 -3.73 2.17
N ARG A 16 -11.09 -4.86 2.20
CA ARG A 16 -11.80 -5.36 3.39
C ARG A 16 -11.29 -6.73 3.80
N GLY A 17 -11.35 -7.02 5.09
CA GLY A 17 -10.98 -8.32 5.64
C GLY A 17 -10.90 -8.31 7.16
N ASP A 18 -10.18 -9.28 7.74
CA ASP A 18 -9.76 -9.25 9.14
C ASP A 18 -8.24 -9.40 9.15
N PHE A 19 -7.56 -8.35 9.59
CA PHE A 19 -6.12 -8.24 9.47
C PHE A 19 -5.48 -7.87 10.80
N PHE A 20 -4.26 -8.33 11.01
CA PHE A 20 -3.29 -7.59 11.82
C PHE A 20 -2.29 -6.94 10.86
N GLY A 21 -2.01 -5.66 11.05
CA GLY A 21 -1.17 -4.92 10.11
C GLY A 21 -0.38 -3.79 10.73
N VAL A 22 0.48 -3.23 9.88
CA VAL A 22 1.34 -2.06 10.15
C VAL A 22 1.14 -1.02 9.06
N SER A 23 1.27 0.26 9.40
CA SER A 23 1.17 1.38 8.45
C SER A 23 2.13 2.49 8.80
N THR A 24 2.75 3.09 7.78
CA THR A 24 3.54 4.33 7.90
C THR A 24 2.73 5.59 7.56
N GLY A 25 1.47 5.44 7.12
CA GLY A 25 0.61 6.56 6.77
C GLY A 25 0.10 7.34 7.99
N ILE A 26 -0.67 8.39 7.71
CA ILE A 26 -1.34 9.23 8.72
C ILE A 26 -2.18 8.34 9.67
N LEU A 27 -2.05 8.55 10.99
CA LEU A 27 -2.67 7.70 12.03
C LEU A 27 -2.28 6.20 11.92
N GLY A 28 -1.09 5.94 11.40
CA GLY A 28 -0.48 4.61 11.26
C GLY A 28 -0.06 3.98 12.59
N GLY A 29 0.95 3.10 12.55
CA GLY A 29 1.34 2.23 13.66
C GLY A 29 0.92 0.78 13.41
N TRP A 30 0.66 0.00 14.46
CA TRP A 30 0.26 -1.41 14.36
C TRP A 30 -1.04 -1.66 15.10
N LYS A 31 -1.98 -2.38 14.47
CA LYS A 31 -3.27 -2.74 15.10
C LYS A 31 -3.99 -3.81 14.29
N ARG A 32 -5.05 -4.36 14.87
CA ARG A 32 -6.07 -5.10 14.12
C ARG A 32 -6.96 -4.13 13.35
N VAL A 33 -7.18 -4.40 12.07
CA VAL A 33 -8.04 -3.59 11.19
C VAL A 33 -8.96 -4.50 10.39
N CYS A 34 -10.14 -4.00 10.05
CA CYS A 34 -11.06 -4.70 9.14
C CYS A 34 -11.01 -4.14 7.72
N SER A 35 -10.20 -3.11 7.49
CA SER A 35 -10.07 -2.47 6.19
C SER A 35 -8.75 -1.72 6.05
N ALA A 36 -8.36 -1.47 4.80
CA ALA A 36 -7.45 -0.39 4.46
C ALA A 36 -7.96 0.35 3.23
N PHE A 37 -7.55 1.59 3.05
CA PHE A 37 -7.89 2.36 1.86
C PHE A 37 -6.76 3.25 1.39
N ASN A 38 -6.82 3.63 0.12
CA ASN A 38 -5.98 4.67 -0.49
C ASN A 38 -6.91 5.61 -1.25
N HIS A 39 -6.81 6.91 -1.00
CA HIS A 39 -7.73 7.91 -1.54
C HIS A 39 -6.98 9.02 -2.28
N THR A 40 -7.42 9.33 -3.51
CA THR A 40 -6.92 10.49 -4.24
C THR A 40 -7.49 11.77 -3.62
N VAL A 41 -6.61 12.69 -3.22
CA VAL A 41 -7.01 13.91 -2.49
C VAL A 41 -7.67 14.93 -3.41
N GLY A 42 -8.78 15.50 -2.94
CA GLY A 42 -9.46 16.65 -3.56
C GLY A 42 -8.97 18.00 -3.02
N ILE A 43 -9.58 19.09 -3.48
CA ILE A 43 -9.22 20.46 -3.09
C ILE A 43 -9.41 20.72 -1.58
N GLU A 44 -10.33 19.99 -0.94
CA GLU A 44 -10.63 20.09 0.49
C GLU A 44 -9.46 19.64 1.36
N PHE A 45 -8.59 18.76 0.85
CA PHE A 45 -7.40 18.31 1.57
C PHE A 45 -6.50 19.48 1.99
N TYR A 46 -6.34 20.47 1.12
CA TYR A 46 -5.49 21.65 1.38
C TYR A 46 -6.10 22.64 2.38
N LYS A 47 -7.35 22.42 2.81
CA LYS A 47 -8.09 23.30 3.73
C LYS A 47 -8.24 22.70 5.13
N MET A 48 -7.73 21.49 5.36
CA MET A 48 -7.96 20.72 6.58
C MET A 48 -6.67 20.10 7.11
N ASP A 49 -6.66 19.77 8.40
CA ASP A 49 -5.63 18.87 8.93
C ASP A 49 -5.70 17.51 8.21
N PRO A 50 -4.56 16.95 7.76
CA PRO A 50 -4.55 15.68 7.03
C PRO A 50 -5.20 14.50 7.79
N ALA A 51 -5.09 14.46 9.13
CA ALA A 51 -5.71 13.40 9.91
C ALA A 51 -7.23 13.58 10.03
N GLU A 52 -7.71 14.83 10.06
CA GLU A 52 -9.13 15.12 9.98
C GLU A 52 -9.72 14.75 8.62
N TYR A 53 -9.06 15.12 7.54
CA TYR A 53 -9.45 14.72 6.18
C TYR A 53 -9.51 13.20 6.04
N LEU A 54 -8.47 12.48 6.51
CA LEU A 54 -8.46 11.02 6.49
C LEU A 54 -9.65 10.41 7.25
N ARG A 55 -10.00 10.96 8.42
CA ARG A 55 -11.18 10.53 9.21
C ARG A 55 -12.49 10.82 8.48
N MET A 56 -12.60 11.95 7.79
CA MET A 56 -13.76 12.28 6.97
C MET A 56 -13.98 11.25 5.86
N ILE A 57 -12.91 10.90 5.12
CA ILE A 57 -12.98 9.87 4.07
C ILE A 57 -13.36 8.51 4.65
N ALA A 58 -12.75 8.10 5.77
CA ALA A 58 -13.12 6.86 6.43
C ALA A 58 -14.61 6.82 6.83
N ARG A 59 -15.16 7.94 7.33
CA ARG A 59 -16.60 8.06 7.65
C ARG A 59 -17.48 7.95 6.41
N LYS A 60 -17.11 8.59 5.29
CA LYS A 60 -17.82 8.50 3.99
C LYS A 60 -18.02 7.05 3.57
N TYR A 61 -17.02 6.18 3.77
CA TYR A 61 -17.08 4.76 3.42
C TYR A 61 -17.47 3.81 4.56
N GLY A 62 -17.89 4.34 5.73
CA GLY A 62 -18.29 3.55 6.89
C GLY A 62 -17.16 2.72 7.52
N LEU A 63 -15.91 3.13 7.37
CA LEU A 63 -14.73 2.39 7.85
C LEU A 63 -14.42 2.72 9.32
N LYS A 64 -14.44 1.69 10.19
CA LYS A 64 -14.30 1.86 11.65
C LYS A 64 -12.91 1.51 12.19
N LYS A 65 -12.30 0.42 11.71
CA LYS A 65 -10.95 -0.02 12.10
C LYS A 65 -10.11 -0.15 10.84
N TYR A 66 -9.31 0.87 10.56
CA TYR A 66 -8.64 0.99 9.27
C TYR A 66 -7.19 1.48 9.38
N PHE A 67 -6.45 1.22 8.31
CA PHE A 67 -5.34 2.07 7.88
C PHE A 67 -5.77 2.82 6.62
N GLY A 68 -5.38 4.08 6.50
CA GLY A 68 -5.74 4.89 5.34
C GLY A 68 -4.51 5.60 4.81
N LEU A 69 -4.39 5.65 3.49
CA LEU A 69 -3.39 6.42 2.77
C LEU A 69 -4.09 7.51 1.94
N LEU A 70 -3.40 8.62 1.75
CA LEU A 70 -3.82 9.73 0.88
C LEU A 70 -2.79 9.85 -0.24
N THR A 71 -3.25 10.08 -1.46
CA THR A 71 -2.39 10.18 -2.64
C THR A 71 -2.84 11.33 -3.54
N ALA A 72 -1.91 11.94 -4.29
CA ALA A 72 -2.25 12.85 -5.39
C ALA A 72 -2.44 12.10 -6.72
N VAL A 73 -2.12 10.79 -6.75
CA VAL A 73 -2.22 9.96 -7.94
C VAL A 73 -3.68 9.54 -8.19
N PRO A 74 -4.22 9.73 -9.41
CA PRO A 74 -5.58 9.26 -9.76
C PRO A 74 -5.73 7.73 -9.63
N MET A 75 -6.92 7.26 -9.25
CA MET A 75 -7.16 5.82 -9.03
C MET A 75 -7.09 4.99 -10.32
N GLU A 76 -7.20 5.60 -11.50
CA GLU A 76 -6.98 4.96 -12.80
C GLU A 76 -5.56 4.39 -12.90
N ARG A 77 -4.61 5.07 -12.26
CA ARG A 77 -3.20 4.64 -12.15
C ARG A 77 -2.96 3.59 -11.07
N LEU A 78 -3.99 3.14 -10.35
CA LEU A 78 -3.87 2.02 -9.43
C LEU A 78 -3.38 0.78 -10.17
N SER A 79 -2.29 0.19 -9.69
CA SER A 79 -1.71 -1.05 -10.21
C SER A 79 -1.87 -2.15 -9.16
N VAL A 80 -2.53 -3.25 -9.54
CA VAL A 80 -2.78 -4.39 -8.66
C VAL A 80 -2.02 -5.60 -9.19
N ASN A 81 -1.10 -6.13 -8.39
CA ASN A 81 -0.22 -7.23 -8.79
C ASN A 81 -0.14 -8.30 -7.70
N SER A 82 -0.04 -9.56 -8.10
CA SER A 82 -0.04 -10.69 -7.17
C SER A 82 0.96 -11.77 -7.54
N SER A 83 1.55 -12.38 -6.51
CA SER A 83 2.49 -13.49 -6.60
C SER A 83 2.36 -14.31 -5.33
N GLY A 84 2.19 -15.62 -5.45
CA GLY A 84 2.00 -16.50 -4.29
C GLY A 84 0.85 -16.02 -3.39
N ALA A 85 1.17 -15.79 -2.11
CA ALA A 85 0.24 -15.32 -1.08
C ALA A 85 0.25 -13.79 -0.89
N VAL A 86 0.76 -13.04 -1.88
CA VAL A 86 0.91 -11.58 -1.82
C VAL A 86 0.08 -10.92 -2.89
N THR A 87 -0.63 -9.86 -2.50
CA THR A 87 -1.22 -8.88 -3.43
C THR A 87 -0.74 -7.48 -3.05
N ALA A 88 -0.22 -6.74 -4.01
CA ALA A 88 0.20 -5.36 -3.87
C ALA A 88 -0.76 -4.44 -4.65
N PHE A 89 -1.23 -3.40 -3.96
CA PHE A 89 -1.99 -2.29 -4.52
C PHE A 89 -1.09 -1.06 -4.49
N VAL A 90 -0.76 -0.52 -5.65
CA VAL A 90 0.24 0.55 -5.78
C VAL A 90 -0.33 1.72 -6.57
N THR A 91 -0.22 2.92 -6.01
CA THR A 91 -0.34 4.17 -6.77
C THR A 91 1.00 4.90 -6.71
N ALA A 92 1.58 5.22 -7.86
CA ALA A 92 2.88 5.86 -7.95
C ALA A 92 2.82 7.03 -8.93
N GLY A 93 3.25 8.19 -8.47
CA GLY A 93 3.52 9.36 -9.30
C GLY A 93 4.88 9.93 -8.96
N VAL A 94 5.57 10.37 -10.01
CA VAL A 94 6.99 10.76 -10.00
C VAL A 94 7.20 12.19 -10.48
N ASP A 95 6.13 12.83 -10.97
CA ASP A 95 6.12 14.21 -11.46
C ASP A 95 5.23 15.08 -10.57
N ASN A 96 5.54 16.37 -10.49
CA ASN A 96 4.67 17.33 -9.81
C ASN A 96 3.37 17.56 -10.59
N PRO A 97 2.21 17.67 -9.92
CA PRO A 97 2.01 17.69 -8.47
C PRO A 97 1.82 16.29 -7.83
N ASN A 98 1.90 15.21 -8.60
CA ASN A 98 1.52 13.85 -8.19
C ASN A 98 2.65 13.04 -7.52
N MET A 99 3.65 13.70 -6.93
CA MET A 99 4.89 13.06 -6.48
C MET A 99 4.70 12.31 -5.15
N THR A 100 4.11 11.11 -5.22
CA THR A 100 3.88 10.21 -4.09
C THR A 100 3.78 8.74 -4.53
N ILE A 101 4.28 7.81 -3.69
CA ILE A 101 4.16 6.37 -3.93
C ILE A 101 3.56 5.69 -2.71
N ASN A 102 2.33 5.22 -2.85
CA ASN A 102 1.60 4.49 -1.83
C ASN A 102 1.50 3.01 -2.20
N ILE A 103 1.79 2.14 -1.23
CA ILE A 103 1.78 0.69 -1.39
C ILE A 103 0.94 0.08 -0.27
N ILE A 104 -0.08 -0.71 -0.62
CA ILE A 104 -0.78 -1.58 0.32
C ILE A 104 -0.51 -3.03 -0.05
N LEU A 105 0.05 -3.79 0.89
CA LEU A 105 0.28 -5.22 0.77
C LEU A 105 -0.76 -5.99 1.56
N VAL A 106 -1.40 -6.97 0.91
CA VAL A 106 -2.17 -8.02 1.57
C VAL A 106 -1.38 -9.32 1.50
N LEU A 107 -1.07 -9.87 2.67
CA LEU A 107 -0.34 -11.11 2.88
C LEU A 107 -1.31 -12.17 3.41
N GLU A 108 -1.62 -13.17 2.58
CA GLU A 108 -2.47 -14.31 2.95
C GLU A 108 -1.67 -15.39 3.72
N ALA A 109 -1.01 -14.94 4.79
CA ALA A 109 -0.12 -15.73 5.65
C ALA A 109 -0.24 -15.27 7.11
N ARG A 110 0.19 -16.09 8.06
CA ARG A 110 0.42 -15.68 9.46
C ARG A 110 1.81 -15.08 9.56
N VAL A 111 1.92 -13.77 9.74
CA VAL A 111 3.23 -13.09 9.76
C VAL A 111 3.55 -12.61 11.16
N SER A 112 4.80 -12.81 11.61
CA SER A 112 5.24 -12.26 12.89
C SER A 112 5.23 -10.71 12.86
N ARG A 113 5.20 -10.06 14.04
CA ARG A 113 5.27 -8.59 14.09
C ARG A 113 6.55 -8.05 13.44
N ALA A 114 7.69 -8.69 13.68
CA ALA A 114 8.95 -8.35 13.03
C ALA A 114 8.90 -8.59 11.52
N GLY A 115 8.24 -9.66 11.08
CA GLY A 115 8.02 -9.95 9.66
C GLY A 115 7.15 -8.90 8.97
N LEU A 116 6.15 -8.32 9.65
CA LEU A 116 5.37 -7.21 9.09
C LEU A 116 6.22 -5.95 8.89
N LEU A 117 7.11 -5.65 9.84
CA LEU A 117 8.05 -4.53 9.71
C LEU A 117 9.11 -4.78 8.64
N ASN A 118 9.65 -6.00 8.53
CA ASN A 118 10.55 -6.38 7.44
C ASN A 118 9.91 -6.27 6.05
N ALA A 119 8.59 -6.44 5.94
CA ALA A 119 7.88 -6.32 4.68
C ALA A 119 7.87 -4.87 4.18
N ILE A 120 7.85 -3.88 5.09
CA ILE A 120 7.99 -2.46 4.74
C ILE A 120 9.37 -2.22 4.11
N ILE A 121 10.44 -2.76 4.70
CA ILE A 121 11.80 -2.64 4.16
C ILE A 121 11.87 -3.26 2.77
N THR A 122 11.38 -4.50 2.62
CA THR A 122 11.36 -5.22 1.33
C THR A 122 10.59 -4.47 0.25
N ALA A 123 9.42 -3.92 0.60
CA ALA A 123 8.62 -3.10 -0.31
C ALA A 123 9.37 -1.80 -0.69
N THR A 124 10.05 -1.18 0.26
CA THR A 124 10.81 0.06 0.03
C THR A 124 11.99 -0.16 -0.91
N GLU A 125 12.73 -1.25 -0.75
CA GLU A 125 13.83 -1.63 -1.64
C GLU A 125 13.32 -1.98 -3.04
N ALA A 126 12.23 -2.75 -3.14
CA ALA A 126 11.63 -3.10 -4.44
C ALA A 126 11.10 -1.87 -5.18
N LYS A 127 10.50 -0.92 -4.46
CA LYS A 127 10.06 0.38 -4.99
C LYS A 127 11.25 1.19 -5.51
N SER A 128 12.31 1.30 -4.70
CA SER A 128 13.55 1.99 -5.10
C SER A 128 14.15 1.35 -6.36
N ARG A 129 14.18 0.03 -6.42
CA ARG A 129 14.65 -0.70 -7.59
C ARG A 129 13.80 -0.41 -8.83
N ALA A 130 12.47 -0.37 -8.70
CA ALA A 130 11.59 -0.03 -9.81
C ALA A 130 11.87 1.36 -10.37
N LEU A 131 12.10 2.35 -9.50
CA LEU A 131 12.44 3.72 -9.90
C LEU A 131 13.78 3.78 -10.64
N LEU A 132 14.81 3.13 -10.10
CA LEU A 132 16.13 3.05 -10.74
C LEU A 132 16.06 2.37 -12.10
N ASP A 133 15.31 1.28 -12.23
CA ASP A 133 15.12 0.56 -13.50
C ASP A 133 14.35 1.38 -14.56
N LEU A 134 13.59 2.40 -14.12
CA LEU A 134 12.91 3.34 -14.99
C LEU A 134 13.75 4.59 -15.30
N GLY A 135 14.98 4.68 -14.78
CA GLY A 135 15.90 5.79 -15.05
C GLY A 135 15.79 6.97 -14.07
N TYR A 136 15.01 6.85 -12.99
CA TYR A 136 14.93 7.90 -11.97
C TYR A 136 16.14 7.83 -11.02
N GLY A 137 16.71 8.99 -10.68
CA GLY A 137 17.87 9.12 -9.79
C GLY A 137 17.54 9.15 -8.29
N PHE A 138 16.32 8.78 -7.89
CA PHE A 138 15.85 8.83 -6.50
C PHE A 138 15.20 7.51 -6.07
N THR A 139 15.15 7.28 -4.75
CA THR A 139 14.67 6.03 -4.14
C THR A 139 13.22 6.09 -3.68
N GLY A 140 12.58 7.25 -3.79
CA GLY A 140 11.21 7.50 -3.37
C GLY A 140 10.87 8.98 -3.46
N THR A 141 9.69 9.33 -2.97
CA THR A 141 9.22 10.72 -2.86
C THR A 141 9.18 11.17 -1.40
N ASN A 142 8.83 12.43 -1.17
CA ASN A 142 8.73 13.01 0.18
C ASN A 142 7.57 12.44 1.02
N THR A 143 6.60 11.76 0.40
CA THR A 143 5.35 11.37 1.06
C THR A 143 4.99 9.89 0.88
N ASP A 144 5.96 9.06 0.48
CA ASP A 144 5.72 7.63 0.27
C ASP A 144 5.17 6.94 1.53
N ALA A 145 4.20 6.06 1.36
CA ALA A 145 3.60 5.33 2.47
C ALA A 145 3.36 3.84 2.15
N VAL A 146 3.51 3.00 3.18
CA VAL A 146 3.32 1.55 3.08
C VAL A 146 2.37 1.06 4.16
N VAL A 147 1.39 0.26 3.75
CA VAL A 147 0.56 -0.56 4.63
C VAL A 147 0.86 -2.03 4.36
N VAL A 148 1.05 -2.82 5.42
CA VAL A 148 1.17 -4.28 5.31
C VAL A 148 0.12 -4.93 6.17
N LEU A 149 -0.74 -5.74 5.54
CA LEU A 149 -1.85 -6.45 6.16
C LEU A 149 -1.59 -7.95 6.11
N SER A 150 -1.63 -8.63 7.24
CA SER A 150 -1.65 -10.09 7.30
C SER A 150 -3.06 -10.57 7.64
N THR A 151 -3.61 -11.51 6.86
CA THR A 151 -4.90 -12.15 7.17
C THR A 151 -4.85 -13.01 8.42
N MET A 152 -3.65 -13.26 8.98
CA MET A 152 -3.40 -14.16 10.08
C MET A 152 -3.91 -15.59 9.83
N LYS A 153 -4.02 -16.00 8.56
CA LYS A 153 -4.41 -17.34 8.12
C LYS A 153 -3.30 -17.96 7.28
N GLY A 154 -3.28 -19.29 7.17
CA GLY A 154 -2.27 -20.01 6.37
C GLY A 154 -0.92 -20.18 7.07
N LYS A 155 0.13 -20.34 6.26
CA LYS A 155 1.50 -20.64 6.70
C LYS A 155 2.06 -19.55 7.59
N PHE A 156 2.81 -19.94 8.63
CA PHE A 156 3.53 -18.99 9.47
C PHE A 156 4.87 -18.58 8.84
N GLU A 157 5.07 -17.28 8.71
CA GLU A 157 6.27 -16.66 8.17
C GLU A 157 6.90 -15.76 9.24
N LYS A 158 8.10 -16.15 9.71
CA LYS A 158 8.82 -15.41 10.75
C LYS A 158 9.40 -14.10 10.21
N PHE A 159 9.90 -14.13 8.98
CA PHE A 159 10.56 -13.02 8.30
C PHE A 159 10.02 -12.88 6.88
N THR A 160 10.16 -11.69 6.31
CA THR A 160 9.65 -11.35 4.97
C THR A 160 10.70 -10.63 4.11
N GLY A 161 11.98 -10.72 4.49
CA GLY A 161 13.08 -10.15 3.71
C GLY A 161 13.22 -10.80 2.33
N PRO A 162 13.92 -10.16 1.37
CA PRO A 162 13.98 -10.58 -0.04
C PRO A 162 14.46 -12.02 -0.28
N ALA A 163 15.22 -12.60 0.65
CA ALA A 163 15.70 -13.99 0.57
C ALA A 163 14.63 -15.05 0.94
N THR A 164 13.52 -14.64 1.56
CA THR A 164 12.40 -15.53 1.91
C THR A 164 11.46 -15.73 0.73
N ALA A 165 10.66 -16.81 0.73
CA ALA A 165 9.68 -17.03 -0.32
C ALA A 165 8.64 -15.89 -0.38
N LEU A 166 8.05 -15.52 0.77
CA LEU A 166 7.08 -14.43 0.85
C LEU A 166 7.71 -13.08 0.48
N GLY A 167 8.95 -12.82 0.88
CA GLY A 167 9.68 -11.60 0.53
C GLY A 167 9.98 -11.48 -0.97
N ARG A 168 10.33 -12.59 -1.65
CA ARG A 168 10.45 -12.59 -3.11
C ARG A 168 9.13 -12.26 -3.80
N ASP A 169 8.02 -12.77 -3.27
CA ASP A 169 6.69 -12.45 -3.80
C ASP A 169 6.33 -10.98 -3.58
N ILE A 170 6.60 -10.42 -2.40
CA ILE A 170 6.49 -8.97 -2.13
C ILE A 170 7.30 -8.18 -3.14
N TRP A 171 8.57 -8.52 -3.31
CA TRP A 171 9.47 -7.84 -4.24
C TRP A 171 8.91 -7.79 -5.65
N LYS A 172 8.50 -8.94 -6.19
CA LYS A 172 7.93 -9.04 -7.54
C LYS A 172 6.67 -8.18 -7.69
N CYS A 173 5.76 -8.26 -6.72
CA CYS A 173 4.49 -7.52 -6.77
C CYS A 173 4.70 -6.01 -6.70
N VAL A 174 5.59 -5.54 -5.82
CA VAL A 174 5.87 -4.11 -5.68
C VAL A 174 6.63 -3.57 -6.90
N LEU A 175 7.64 -4.30 -7.39
CA LEU A 175 8.39 -3.92 -8.58
C LEU A 175 7.46 -3.77 -9.80
N ALA A 176 6.57 -4.75 -10.03
CA ALA A 176 5.57 -4.69 -11.08
C ALA A 176 4.51 -3.61 -10.82
N GLY A 177 4.10 -3.43 -9.57
CA GLY A 177 3.14 -2.42 -9.12
C GLY A 177 3.58 -1.00 -9.44
N VAL A 178 4.79 -0.63 -9.03
CA VAL A 178 5.35 0.71 -9.28
C VAL A 178 5.50 0.98 -10.77
N ARG A 179 6.08 0.03 -11.52
CA ARG A 179 6.23 0.16 -12.99
C ARG A 179 4.89 0.28 -13.69
N GLY A 180 3.92 -0.55 -13.32
CA GLY A 180 2.59 -0.55 -13.90
C GLY A 180 1.79 0.70 -13.56
N SER A 181 2.01 1.31 -12.39
CA SER A 181 1.33 2.54 -12.00
C SER A 181 1.90 3.76 -12.72
N ILE A 182 3.23 3.85 -12.86
CA ILE A 182 3.90 4.96 -13.57
C ILE A 182 3.60 4.95 -15.08
N ARG A 183 3.52 3.77 -15.70
CA ARG A 183 3.32 3.63 -17.16
C ARG A 183 1.87 3.80 -17.62
N LYS A 184 0.92 3.97 -16.71
CA LYS A 184 -0.47 4.24 -17.06
C LYS A 184 -0.62 5.74 -17.33
N ASP A 185 -1.02 6.07 -18.54
CA ASP A 185 -1.33 7.45 -18.94
C ASP A 185 -2.57 7.96 -18.20
#